data_AF-A0A1X1PMQ7-F1
#
_entry.id   AF-A0A1X1PMQ7-F1
#
_cell.length_a   1.000
_cell.length_b   1.000
_cell.length_c   1.000
_cell.angle_alpha   90.00
_cell.angle_beta   90.00
_cell.angle_gamma   90.00
#
_symmetry.space_group_name_H-M   'P 1'
#
loop_
_entity.id
_entity.type
_entity.pdbx_description
1 polymer ?
#
loop_
_entity_poly.entity_id
_entity_poly.type
_entity_poly.pdbx_seq_one_letter_code
_entity_poly.pdbx_strand_id
1 'polypeptide(L)'
;MLTVYSSDHQLHCGVELKDGAITDSFENPLRAETVRAAGLGDVIGPKPFGRANYAAAHSARYVDFLAGARDEWTATGRTCQALPLVWPVRAMPAADYRGVIGETSFTPHGDLKHGAMSVFTYKSGKKALLDIVKM
;
A
#
# COMPACT_ATOMS: atom_id res chain seq x y z
N MET A 1 -22.25 -20.00 14.42
CA MET A 1 -21.98 -18.77 13.65
C MET A 1 -21.20 -19.18 12.42
N LEU A 2 -21.48 -18.59 11.25
CA LEU A 2 -20.75 -18.92 10.02
C LEU A 2 -19.50 -18.03 9.90
N THR A 3 -18.34 -18.64 9.61
CA THR A 3 -17.06 -17.94 9.45
C THR A 3 -16.59 -18.05 8.00
N VAL A 4 -16.17 -16.93 7.40
CA VAL A 4 -15.55 -16.91 6.07
C VAL A 4 -14.05 -16.70 6.23
N TYR A 5 -13.25 -17.58 5.63
CA TYR A 5 -11.79 -17.58 5.78
C TYR A 5 -11.11 -17.92 4.44
N SER A 6 -10.01 -17.22 4.13
CA SER A 6 -9.16 -17.52 2.97
C SER A 6 -7.72 -17.67 3.41
N SER A 7 -7.04 -18.77 3.07
CA SER A 7 -5.61 -18.95 3.34
C SER A 7 -4.72 -17.93 2.63
N ASP A 8 -5.22 -17.26 1.59
CA ASP A 8 -4.49 -16.23 0.85
C ASP A 8 -4.07 -15.04 1.73
N HIS A 9 -4.68 -14.87 2.92
CA HIS A 9 -4.22 -13.88 3.89
C HIS A 9 -2.73 -14.04 4.23
N GLN A 10 -2.20 -15.26 4.20
CA GLN A 10 -0.80 -15.58 4.47
C GLN A 10 0.16 -15.00 3.42
N LEU A 11 -0.34 -14.64 2.22
CA LEU A 11 0.45 -13.98 1.18
C LEU A 11 0.82 -12.54 1.59
N HIS A 12 0.10 -11.95 2.54
CA HIS A 12 0.44 -10.67 3.14
C HIS A 12 1.34 -10.88 4.36
N CYS A 13 2.66 -10.73 4.17
CA CYS A 13 3.65 -10.78 5.24
C CYS A 13 4.67 -9.64 5.05
N GLY A 14 4.42 -8.54 5.76
CA GLY A 14 5.11 -7.26 5.58
C GLY A 14 6.18 -6.95 6.62
N VAL A 15 6.90 -5.85 6.38
CA VAL A 15 7.71 -5.16 7.38
C VAL A 15 7.01 -3.87 7.83
N GLU A 16 7.35 -3.38 9.02
CA GLU A 16 6.79 -2.18 9.61
C GLU A 16 7.91 -1.21 10.03
N LEU A 17 7.73 0.08 9.74
CA LEU A 17 8.61 1.13 10.27
C LEU A 17 8.04 1.65 11.59
N LYS A 18 8.69 1.31 12.70
CA LYS A 18 8.28 1.72 14.05
C LYS A 18 9.49 2.30 14.81
N ASP A 19 9.30 3.46 15.42
CA ASP A 19 10.31 4.15 16.23
C ASP A 19 11.69 4.30 15.53
N GLY A 20 11.68 4.49 14.21
CA GLY A 20 12.88 4.67 13.39
C GLY A 20 13.59 3.37 12.98
N ALA A 21 13.05 2.21 13.34
CA ALA A 21 13.57 0.90 12.94
C ALA A 21 12.57 0.15 12.04
N ILE A 22 13.10 -0.64 11.11
CA ILE A 22 12.29 -1.58 10.32
C ILE A 22 12.27 -2.92 11.07
N THR A 23 11.08 -3.41 11.36
CA THR A 23 10.84 -4.70 12.03
C THR A 23 9.86 -5.54 11.22
N ASP A 24 9.67 -6.79 11.63
CA ASP A 24 8.51 -7.56 11.17
C ASP A 24 7.21 -6.86 11.56
N SER A 25 6.19 -6.98 10.72
CA SER A 25 4.86 -6.41 10.98
C SER A 25 4.19 -7.08 12.19
N PHE A 26 3.59 -6.27 13.07
CA PHE A 26 2.72 -6.79 14.13
C PHE A 26 1.39 -7.32 13.58
N GLU A 27 0.94 -6.78 12.44
CA GLU A 27 -0.11 -7.36 11.62
C GLU A 27 0.49 -8.52 10.82
N ASN A 28 0.42 -9.73 11.38
CA ASN A 28 1.02 -10.92 10.79
C ASN A 28 -0.01 -12.06 10.68
N PRO A 29 0.26 -13.08 9.83
CA PRO A 29 -0.69 -14.16 9.56
C PRO A 29 -1.14 -14.96 10.80
N LEU A 30 -0.33 -15.02 11.86
CA LEU A 30 -0.67 -15.77 13.08
C LEU A 30 -1.92 -15.22 13.77
N ARG A 31 -2.24 -13.93 13.57
CA ARG A 31 -3.45 -13.31 14.11
C ARG A 31 -4.71 -14.03 13.63
N ALA A 32 -4.82 -14.30 12.34
CA ALA A 32 -5.99 -14.97 11.77
C ALA A 32 -6.06 -16.44 12.21
N GLU A 33 -4.93 -17.14 12.29
CA GLU A 33 -4.89 -18.53 12.77
C GLU A 33 -5.31 -18.64 14.25
N THR A 34 -4.91 -17.68 15.07
CA THR A 34 -5.28 -17.63 16.50
C THR A 34 -6.79 -17.49 16.66
N VAL A 35 -7.42 -16.61 15.88
CA VAL A 35 -8.88 -16.45 15.89
C VAL A 35 -9.59 -17.70 15.37
N ARG A 36 -9.09 -18.29 14.28
CA ARG A 36 -9.66 -19.52 13.69
C ARG A 36 -9.62 -20.70 14.68
N ALA A 37 -8.56 -20.82 15.47
CA ALA A 37 -8.41 -21.87 16.48
C ALA A 37 -9.48 -21.80 17.60
N ALA A 38 -10.17 -20.67 17.77
CA ALA A 38 -11.25 -20.53 18.75
C ALA A 38 -12.53 -21.33 18.40
N GLY A 39 -12.65 -21.86 17.18
CA GLY A 39 -13.72 -22.81 16.83
C GLY A 39 -15.13 -22.22 16.89
N LEU A 40 -15.34 -21.02 16.34
CA LEU A 40 -16.59 -20.25 16.46
C LEU A 40 -17.79 -20.79 15.64
N GLY A 41 -17.61 -21.90 14.94
CA GLY A 41 -18.60 -22.56 14.09
C GLY A 41 -18.03 -22.97 12.73
N ASP A 42 -18.91 -23.22 11.77
CA ASP A 42 -18.52 -23.67 10.43
C ASP A 42 -17.65 -22.63 9.71
N VAL A 43 -16.59 -23.10 9.06
CA VAL A 43 -15.67 -22.27 8.28
C VAL A 43 -15.84 -22.59 6.80
N ILE A 44 -16.11 -21.56 6.00
CA ILE A 44 -16.25 -21.65 4.55
C ILE A 44 -15.23 -20.76 3.84
N GLY A 45 -14.89 -21.14 2.61
CA GLY A 45 -14.06 -20.30 1.73
C GLY A 45 -14.80 -19.06 1.24
N PRO A 46 -14.08 -18.00 0.82
CA PRO A 46 -14.69 -16.81 0.27
C PRO A 46 -15.34 -17.11 -1.09
N LYS A 47 -16.42 -16.40 -1.40
CA LYS A 47 -16.95 -16.32 -2.76
C LYS A 47 -16.11 -15.31 -3.56
N PRO A 48 -15.74 -15.60 -4.82
CA PRO A 48 -15.09 -14.61 -5.66
C PRO A 48 -16.06 -13.47 -6.02
N PHE A 49 -15.58 -12.24 -5.90
CA PHE A 49 -16.30 -11.04 -6.34
C PHE A 49 -15.45 -10.27 -7.35
N GLY A 50 -16.06 -9.88 -8.46
CA GLY A 50 -15.39 -9.06 -9.47
C GLY A 50 -15.08 -7.65 -8.97
N ARG A 51 -14.12 -6.99 -9.62
CA ARG A 51 -13.59 -5.67 -9.24
C ARG A 51 -14.64 -4.59 -8.98
N ALA A 52 -15.73 -4.59 -9.74
CA ALA A 52 -16.83 -3.66 -9.58
C ALA A 52 -17.46 -3.66 -8.16
N ASN A 53 -17.35 -4.78 -7.42
CA ASN A 53 -17.95 -4.92 -6.08
C ASN A 53 -17.20 -4.13 -4.99
N TYR A 54 -15.89 -3.89 -5.16
CA TYR A 54 -15.09 -3.12 -4.20
C TYR A 54 -14.58 -1.80 -4.75
N ALA A 55 -14.54 -1.63 -6.08
CA ALA A 55 -14.21 -0.36 -6.71
C ALA A 55 -15.29 0.73 -6.53
N ALA A 56 -16.48 0.42 -6.00
CA ALA A 56 -17.46 1.46 -5.68
C ALA A 56 -17.08 2.24 -4.40
N ALA A 57 -16.32 1.63 -3.50
CA ALA A 57 -15.84 2.26 -2.27
C ALA A 57 -14.55 3.07 -2.48
N HIS A 58 -13.92 2.97 -3.65
CA HIS A 58 -12.59 3.50 -3.95
C HIS A 58 -12.53 4.11 -5.34
N SER A 59 -11.60 5.03 -5.60
CA SER A 59 -11.37 5.44 -6.99
C SER A 59 -10.80 4.27 -7.81
N ALA A 60 -11.23 4.13 -9.08
CA ALA A 60 -10.71 3.09 -9.98
C ALA A 60 -9.18 3.11 -10.04
N ARG A 61 -8.60 4.32 -10.12
CA ARG A 61 -7.15 4.58 -10.11
C ARG A 61 -6.45 4.02 -8.88
N TYR A 62 -7.04 4.15 -7.68
CA TYR A 62 -6.43 3.60 -6.47
C TYR A 62 -6.36 2.07 -6.52
N VAL A 63 -7.43 1.44 -7.01
CA VAL A 63 -7.47 -0.01 -7.20
C VAL A 63 -6.44 -0.47 -8.24
N ASP A 64 -6.28 0.27 -9.35
CA ASP A 64 -5.25 -0.02 -10.36
C ASP A 64 -3.85 0.07 -9.76
N PHE A 65 -3.58 1.13 -8.99
CA PHE A 65 -2.30 1.33 -8.31
C PHE A 65 -1.97 0.16 -7.40
N LEU A 66 -2.88 -0.26 -6.51
CA LEU A 66 -2.62 -1.37 -5.59
C LEU A 66 -2.33 -2.68 -6.34
N ALA A 67 -3.01 -2.91 -7.48
CA ALA A 67 -2.81 -4.11 -8.28
C ALA A 67 -1.43 -4.14 -8.96
N GLY A 68 -0.89 -2.99 -9.39
CA GLY A 68 0.39 -2.89 -10.10
C GLY A 68 1.61 -2.50 -9.24
N ALA A 69 1.40 -1.99 -8.02
CA ALA A 69 2.46 -1.33 -7.23
C ALA A 69 3.69 -2.22 -6.98
N ARG A 70 3.51 -3.53 -6.77
CA ARG A 70 4.63 -4.46 -6.57
C ARG A 70 5.45 -4.63 -7.84
N ASP A 71 4.80 -4.75 -8.99
CA ASP A 71 5.48 -4.95 -10.28
C ASP A 71 6.28 -3.69 -10.64
N GLU A 72 5.65 -2.52 -10.50
CA GLU A 72 6.31 -1.23 -10.70
C GLU A 72 7.50 -1.05 -9.75
N TRP A 73 7.35 -1.37 -8.46
CA TRP A 73 8.44 -1.27 -7.50
C TRP A 73 9.62 -2.19 -7.86
N THR A 74 9.32 -3.45 -8.21
CA THR A 74 10.32 -4.45 -8.57
C THR A 74 11.05 -4.05 -9.85
N ALA A 75 10.35 -3.45 -10.82
CA ALA A 75 10.93 -2.95 -12.06
C ALA A 75 11.99 -1.86 -11.83
N THR A 76 12.00 -1.18 -10.69
CA THR A 76 13.05 -0.22 -10.33
C THR A 76 14.36 -0.87 -9.89
N GLY A 77 14.46 -2.20 -9.86
CA GLY A 77 15.63 -2.95 -9.42
C GLY A 77 15.77 -3.05 -7.89
N ARG A 78 14.75 -2.62 -7.13
CA ARG A 78 14.76 -2.68 -5.67
C ARG A 78 14.29 -4.05 -5.18
N THR A 79 14.99 -4.56 -4.17
CA THR A 79 14.74 -5.88 -3.58
C THR A 79 14.08 -5.81 -2.20
N CYS A 80 14.07 -4.63 -1.57
CA CYS A 80 13.38 -4.39 -0.31
C CYS A 80 11.86 -4.19 -0.51
N GLN A 81 11.09 -4.19 0.57
CA GLN A 81 9.66 -3.84 0.50
C GLN A 81 9.50 -2.33 0.19
N ALA A 82 8.42 -1.99 -0.52
CA ALA A 82 8.10 -0.60 -0.84
C ALA A 82 7.64 0.14 0.43
N LEU A 83 8.41 1.13 0.86
CA LEU A 83 8.05 2.05 1.93
C LEU A 83 7.94 3.49 1.39
N PRO A 84 6.91 4.24 1.77
CA PRO A 84 6.73 5.62 1.33
C PRO A 84 7.79 6.55 1.94
N LEU A 85 8.47 7.31 1.08
CA LEU A 85 9.51 8.27 1.48
C LEU A 85 9.03 9.72 1.47
N VAL A 86 8.01 10.03 0.65
CA VAL A 86 7.52 11.39 0.41
C VAL A 86 6.02 11.45 0.60
N TRP A 87 5.56 12.47 1.31
CA TRP A 87 4.15 12.74 1.54
C TRP A 87 3.79 14.13 1.01
N PRO A 88 2.62 14.29 0.37
CA PRO A 88 2.15 15.62 -0.02
C PRO A 88 1.74 16.36 1.26
N VAL A 89 2.41 17.49 1.51
CA VAL A 89 2.05 18.40 2.61
C VAL A 89 1.36 19.63 2.05
N ARG A 90 0.62 20.36 2.89
CA ARG A 90 -0.31 21.46 2.53
C ARG A 90 0.25 22.53 1.57
N ALA A 91 1.57 22.72 1.50
CA ALA A 91 2.22 23.73 0.66
C ALA A 91 2.90 23.15 -0.61
N MET A 92 2.79 21.85 -0.85
CA MET A 92 3.29 21.26 -2.10
C MET A 92 2.28 21.53 -3.23
N PRO A 93 2.74 21.96 -4.42
CA PRO A 93 1.87 22.09 -5.58
C PRO A 93 1.13 20.78 -5.86
N ALA A 94 -0.13 20.87 -6.29
CA ALA A 94 -0.83 19.72 -6.83
C ALA A 94 -0.03 19.21 -8.03
N ALA A 95 0.39 17.96 -7.97
CA ALA A 95 1.22 17.34 -8.97
C ALA A 95 0.37 16.34 -9.75
N ASP A 96 0.35 16.45 -11.07
CA ASP A 96 -0.30 15.46 -11.94
C ASP A 96 0.77 14.48 -12.45
N TYR A 97 1.17 13.54 -11.58
CA TYR A 97 2.11 12.49 -11.94
C TYR A 97 1.44 11.12 -11.86
N ARG A 98 1.77 10.25 -12.82
CA ARG A 98 1.48 8.81 -12.83
C ARG A 98 2.76 8.06 -12.44
N GLY A 99 2.66 7.16 -11.46
CA GLY A 99 3.75 6.30 -10.99
C GLY A 99 3.69 6.02 -9.48
N VAL A 100 4.43 5.04 -8.96
CA VAL A 100 4.30 4.61 -7.55
C VAL A 100 5.22 5.39 -6.59
N ILE A 101 4.73 5.74 -5.39
CA ILE A 101 5.29 6.35 -4.14
C ILE A 101 5.80 7.81 -4.05
N GLY A 102 4.87 8.71 -3.70
CA GLY A 102 5.13 10.14 -3.44
C GLY A 102 4.04 11.05 -3.99
N GLU A 103 2.80 10.59 -3.86
CA GLU A 103 1.68 11.43 -3.48
C GLU A 103 0.75 10.50 -2.69
N THR A 104 0.24 10.95 -1.55
CA THR A 104 -0.76 10.24 -0.75
C THR A 104 -1.67 11.31 -0.18
N SER A 105 -2.41 11.96 -1.08
CA SER A 105 -3.42 12.95 -0.72
C SER A 105 -4.73 12.21 -0.52
N PHE A 106 -5.50 12.50 0.54
CA PHE A 106 -6.76 11.81 0.82
C PHE A 106 -7.97 12.69 0.51
N THR A 107 -9.08 12.11 0.06
CA THR A 107 -10.38 12.78 0.06
C THR A 107 -10.89 12.92 1.50
N PRO A 108 -11.88 13.78 1.77
CA PRO A 108 -12.53 13.84 3.08
C PRO A 108 -13.16 12.51 3.54
N HIS A 109 -13.32 11.54 2.64
CA HIS A 109 -13.84 10.20 2.93
C HIS A 109 -12.73 9.14 3.10
N GLY A 110 -11.45 9.52 3.01
CA GLY A 110 -10.32 8.61 3.21
C GLY A 110 -9.79 7.93 1.95
N ASP A 111 -10.20 8.35 0.74
CA ASP A 111 -9.69 7.80 -0.52
C ASP A 111 -8.41 8.48 -1.01
N LEU A 112 -7.51 7.72 -1.65
CA LEU A 112 -6.30 8.24 -2.29
C LEU A 112 -6.60 9.06 -3.55
N LYS A 113 -6.05 10.28 -3.60
CA LYS A 113 -6.16 11.23 -4.71
C LYS A 113 -5.06 11.08 -5.76
N HIS A 114 -3.84 10.65 -5.44
CA HIS A 114 -2.73 10.45 -6.41
C HIS A 114 -1.64 9.53 -5.82
N GLY A 115 -0.71 9.03 -6.64
CA GLY A 115 0.56 8.35 -6.26
C GLY A 115 1.68 8.71 -7.25
N ALA A 116 2.94 8.93 -6.81
CA ALA A 116 4.09 9.30 -7.69
C ALA A 116 5.51 9.18 -7.08
N MET A 117 6.53 8.52 -7.67
CA MET A 117 7.92 8.49 -7.11
C MET A 117 8.74 9.76 -7.34
N SER A 118 9.12 10.47 -6.27
CA SER A 118 10.07 11.61 -6.34
C SER A 118 11.35 11.34 -5.53
N VAL A 119 12.50 11.26 -6.21
CA VAL A 119 13.81 11.08 -5.56
C VAL A 119 14.46 12.45 -5.34
N PHE A 120 14.78 12.77 -4.08
CA PHE A 120 15.48 13.99 -3.71
C PHE A 120 16.85 13.68 -3.12
N THR A 121 17.81 14.57 -3.35
CA THR A 121 19.10 14.61 -2.67
C THR A 121 19.26 15.93 -1.92
N TYR A 122 20.23 16.02 -1.01
CA TYR A 122 20.61 17.27 -0.37
C TYR A 122 22.01 17.66 -0.81
N LYS A 123 22.12 18.80 -1.51
CA LYS A 123 23.41 19.44 -1.83
C LYS A 123 23.49 20.76 -1.07
N SER A 124 24.55 20.92 -0.27
CA SER A 124 24.83 22.15 0.48
C SER A 124 23.67 22.62 1.37
N GLY A 125 23.02 21.67 2.06
CA GLY A 125 21.90 21.97 2.96
C GLY A 125 20.59 22.34 2.27
N LYS A 126 20.51 22.27 0.94
CA LYS A 126 19.27 22.51 0.17
C LYS A 126 18.81 21.23 -0.51
N LYS A 127 17.50 20.98 -0.41
CA LYS A 127 16.81 19.87 -1.09
C LYS A 127 16.84 20.11 -2.61
N ALA A 128 17.35 19.14 -3.35
CA ALA A 128 17.41 19.14 -4.81
C ALA A 128 16.71 17.89 -5.37
N LEU A 129 15.85 18.07 -6.37
CA LEU A 129 15.20 16.97 -7.09
C LEU A 129 16.27 16.24 -7.93
N LEU A 130 16.40 14.94 -7.74
CA LEU A 130 17.38 14.11 -8.44
C LEU A 130 16.77 13.50 -9.70
N ASP A 131 15.55 12.95 -9.57
CA ASP A 131 14.85 12.34 -10.69
C ASP A 131 13.34 12.26 -10.43
N ILE A 132 12.56 12.24 -11.51
CA ILE A 132 11.15 11.89 -11.51
C ILE A 132 11.02 10.69 -12.45
N VAL A 133 10.83 9.50 -11.86
CA VAL A 133 10.52 8.30 -12.64
C VAL A 133 9.08 8.43 -13.12
N LYS A 134 8.90 8.75 -14.40
CA LYS A 134 7.61 8.80 -15.07
C LYS A 134 7.33 7.44 -15.70
N MET A 135 6.23 6.79 -15.30
CA MET A 135 5.68 5.62 -15.99
C MET A 135 4.16 5.75 -16.06
#